data_AF-A0A2S4MFL4-F1
#
_entry.id   AF-A0A2S4MFL4-F1
#
_cell.length_a   1.000
_cell.length_b   1.000
_cell.length_c   1.000
_cell.angle_alpha   90.00
_cell.angle_beta   90.00
_cell.angle_gamma   90.00
#
_symmetry.space_group_name_H-M   'P 1'
#
loop_
_entity.id
_entity.type
_entity.pdbx_description
1 polymer ?
#
loop_
_entity_poly.entity_id
_entity_poly.type
_entity_poly.pdbx_seq_one_letter_code
_entity_poly.pdbx_strand_id
1 'polypeptide(L)' 'MRVERVEAAQEAQEVLSVYETELRAWMSQWFDQAISRGFVRPPFILDDAKAQRLEGLFIAGLTPGEGAQAFFCTAH' A
#
# COMPACT_ATOMS: atom_id res chain seq x y z
N MET A 1 44.75 -15.49 2.06
CA MET A 1 44.79 -14.13 2.64
C MET A 1 43.44 -13.49 2.34
N ARG A 2 42.72 -13.11 3.40
CA ARG A 2 41.37 -12.55 3.42
C ARG A 2 41.42 -11.11 2.91
N VAL A 3 40.54 -10.76 1.98
CA VAL A 3 40.10 -9.37 1.82
C VAL A 3 38.59 -9.35 1.97
N GLU A 4 38.18 -8.95 3.16
CA GLU A 4 36.82 -8.50 3.43
C GLU A 4 36.57 -7.22 2.64
N ARG A 5 35.53 -7.20 1.80
CA ARG A 5 34.76 -5.98 1.59
C ARG A 5 33.31 -6.28 1.95
N VAL A 6 32.95 -5.78 3.11
CA VAL A 6 31.59 -5.49 3.53
C VAL A 6 31.00 -4.47 2.54
N GLU A 7 29.67 -4.40 2.46
CA GLU A 7 28.86 -3.33 1.83
C GLU A 7 28.41 -3.56 0.38
N ALA A 8 27.28 -4.25 0.23
CA ALA A 8 26.14 -3.78 -0.56
C ALA A 8 24.87 -4.59 -0.21
N ALA A 9 24.50 -4.62 1.07
CA ALA A 9 23.21 -5.16 1.53
C ALA A 9 22.03 -4.21 1.22
N GLN A 10 22.05 -3.53 0.06
CA GLN A 10 21.10 -2.45 -0.20
C GLN A 10 20.71 -2.26 -1.68
N GLU A 11 20.79 -3.33 -2.49
CA GLU A 11 20.14 -3.36 -3.82
C GLU A 11 18.83 -4.15 -3.78
N ALA A 12 18.14 -4.16 -2.63
CA ALA A 12 16.69 -4.39 -2.58
C ALA A 12 15.91 -3.18 -3.12
N GLN A 13 16.52 -2.43 -4.04
CA GLN A 13 15.81 -1.59 -4.98
C GLN A 13 15.48 -2.49 -6.18
N GLU A 14 14.71 -3.54 -5.89
CA GLU A 14 13.83 -4.15 -6.87
C GLU A 14 13.20 -2.99 -7.61
N VAL A 15 13.44 -2.92 -8.93
CA VAL A 15 12.73 -1.99 -9.79
C VAL A 15 11.28 -2.39 -9.64
N LEU A 16 10.58 -1.75 -8.69
CA LEU A 16 9.17 -1.96 -8.44
C LEU A 16 8.53 -1.85 -9.81
N SER A 17 7.82 -2.90 -10.19
CA SER A 17 7.13 -2.92 -11.46
C SER A 17 6.24 -1.67 -11.56
N VAL A 18 5.93 -1.25 -12.79
CA VAL A 18 5.01 -0.13 -13.00
C VAL A 18 3.73 -0.35 -12.19
N TYR A 19 3.25 -1.59 -12.15
CA TYR A 19 2.14 -2.03 -11.31
C TYR A 19 2.33 -1.73 -9.81
N GLU A 20 3.45 -2.13 -9.21
CA GLU A 20 3.71 -1.88 -7.77
C GLU A 20 3.85 -0.39 -7.46
N THR A 21 4.42 0.38 -8.39
CA THR A 21 4.53 1.83 -8.26
C THR A 21 3.16 2.50 -8.30
N GLU A 22 2.30 2.11 -9.24
CA GLU A 22 0.93 2.59 -9.35
C GLU A 22 0.09 2.18 -8.13
N LEU A 23 0.21 0.92 -7.69
CA LEU A 23 -0.46 0.42 -6.49
C LEU A 23 -0.02 1.20 -5.24
N ARG A 24 1.27 1.48 -5.08
CA ARG A 24 1.79 2.26 -3.94
C ARG A 24 1.30 3.71 -3.97
N ALA A 25 1.28 4.35 -5.15
CA ALA A 25 0.73 5.70 -5.31
C ALA A 25 -0.77 5.73 -5.02
N TRP A 26 -1.51 4.71 -5.46
CA TRP A 26 -2.93 4.55 -5.17
C TRP A 26 -3.19 4.33 -3.68
N MET A 27 -2.45 3.42 -3.02
CA MET A 27 -2.58 3.15 -1.58
C MET A 27 -2.25 4.38 -0.72
N SER A 28 -1.29 5.20 -1.14
CA SER A 28 -0.95 6.45 -0.43
C SER A 28 -2.11 7.45 -0.47
N GLN A 29 -2.73 7.63 -1.64
CA GLN A 29 -3.92 8.47 -1.78
C GLN A 29 -5.13 7.90 -1.04
N TRP A 30 -5.27 6.57 -1.05
CA TRP A 30 -6.31 5.87 -0.31
C TRP A 30 -6.20 6.14 1.19
N PHE A 31 -4.98 6.10 1.72
CA PHE A 31 -4.70 6.34 3.13
C PHE A 31 -5.02 7.79 3.54
N ASP A 32 -4.63 8.77 2.71
CA ASP A 32 -4.96 10.18 2.91
C ASP A 32 -6.48 10.42 2.94
N GLN A 33 -7.20 9.84 1.97
CA GLN A 33 -8.66 9.88 1.92
C GLN A 33 -9.30 9.21 3.14
N ALA A 34 -8.76 8.08 3.58
CA ALA A 34 -9.25 7.37 4.76
C ALA A 34 -9.06 8.18 6.05
N ILE A 35 -7.96 8.92 6.18
CA ILE A 35 -7.73 9.86 7.28
C ILE A 35 -8.68 11.05 7.18
N SER A 36 -8.77 11.69 6.01
CA SER A 36 -9.61 12.86 5.77
C SER A 36 -11.08 12.60 6.07
N ARG A 37 -11.57 11.41 5.74
CA ARG A 37 -12.93 10.95 6.04
C ARG A 37 -13.11 10.43 7.47
N GLY A 38 -12.03 10.30 8.25
CA GLY A 38 -12.05 9.81 9.62
C GLY A 38 -12.22 8.29 9.76
N PHE A 39 -12.04 7.52 8.67
CA PHE A 39 -12.09 6.06 8.70
C PHE A 39 -10.86 5.45 9.38
N VAL A 40 -9.71 6.09 9.23
CA VAL A 40 -8.43 5.66 9.81
C VAL A 40 -7.91 6.71 10.77
N ARG A 41 -7.42 6.28 11.94
CA ARG A 41 -6.59 7.12 12.80
C ARG A 41 -5.21 6.47 12.98
N PRO A 42 -4.11 7.24 12.85
CA PRO A 42 -2.79 6.73 13.17
C PRO A 42 -2.66 6.42 14.68
N PRO A 43 -1.92 5.36 15.05
CA PRO A 43 -1.18 4.44 14.19
C PRO A 43 -2.10 3.35 13.59
N PHE A 44 -2.12 3.25 12.26
CA PHE A 44 -2.85 2.21 11.54
C PHE A 44 -1.88 1.22 10.93
N ILE A 45 -2.07 -0.05 11.24
CA ILE A 45 -1.23 -1.14 10.75
C ILE A 45 -1.96 -1.83 9.60
N LEU A 46 -1.30 -1.82 8.45
CA LEU A 46 -1.66 -2.62 7.28
C LEU A 46 -1.05 -4.01 7.44
N ASP A 47 -1.88 -4.99 7.78
CA ASP A 47 -1.51 -6.41 7.74
C ASP A 47 -1.63 -6.93 6.31
N ASP A 48 -0.97 -8.06 6.02
CA ASP A 48 -0.98 -8.70 4.69
C ASP A 48 -2.40 -8.94 4.16
N ALA A 49 -3.35 -9.33 5.03
CA ALA A 49 -4.74 -9.51 4.64
C ALA A 49 -5.44 -8.20 4.21
N LYS A 50 -5.10 -7.08 4.86
CA LYS A 50 -5.62 -5.75 4.49
C LYS A 50 -4.97 -5.27 3.19
N ALA A 51 -3.67 -5.51 3.04
CA ALA A 51 -2.93 -5.18 1.82
C ALA A 51 -3.50 -5.94 0.60
N GLN A 52 -3.75 -7.25 0.73
CA GLN A 52 -4.38 -8.06 -0.32
C GLN A 52 -5.78 -7.53 -0.68
N ARG A 53 -6.56 -7.11 0.32
CA ARG A 53 -7.88 -6.51 0.07
C ARG A 53 -7.77 -5.18 -0.67
N LEU A 54 -6.79 -4.34 -0.34
CA LEU A 54 -6.54 -3.07 -1.05
C LEU A 54 -6.08 -3.30 -2.50
N GLU A 55 -5.22 -4.28 -2.71
CA GLU A 55 -4.81 -4.68 -4.05
C GLU A 55 -6.01 -5.13 -4.89
N GLY A 56 -6.92 -5.92 -4.32
CA GLY A 56 -8.17 -6.29 -4.99
C GLY A 56 -9.05 -5.09 -5.38
N LEU A 57 -9.09 -4.03 -4.55
CA LEU A 57 -9.81 -2.79 -4.85
C LEU A 57 -9.13 -1.98 -5.97
N PHE A 58 -7.79 -1.99 -6.00
CA PHE A 58 -7.01 -1.39 -7.07
C PHE A 58 -7.24 -2.11 -8.41
N ILE A 59 -7.19 -3.44 -8.41
CA ILE A 59 -7.47 -4.27 -9.60
C ILE A 59 -8.91 -4.07 -10.09
N ALA A 60 -9.86 -3.84 -9.18
CA ALA A 60 -11.24 -3.50 -9.53
C ALA A 60 -11.39 -2.11 -10.19
N GLY A 61 -10.31 -1.32 -10.28
CA GLY A 61 -10.32 0.00 -10.91
C GLY A 61 -11.01 1.07 -10.08
N LEU A 62 -11.20 0.85 -8.77
CA LEU A 62 -11.83 1.83 -7.89
C LEU A 62 -10.92 3.04 -7.68
N THR A 63 -11.52 4.23 -7.56
CA THR A 63 -10.75 5.39 -7.11
C THR A 63 -10.32 5.20 -5.64
N PRO A 64 -9.24 5.84 -5.17
CA PRO A 64 -8.80 5.71 -3.78
C PRO A 64 -9.90 6.08 -2.76
N GLY A 65 -10.75 7.05 -3.09
CA GLY A 65 -11.88 7.44 -2.23
C GLY A 65 -13.01 6.40 -2.18
N GLU A 66 -13.35 5.80 -3.31
CA GLU A 66 -14.31 4.68 -3.37
C GLU A 66 -13.75 3.43 -2.72
N GLY A 67 -12.47 3.13 -2.92
CA GLY A 67 -11.76 2.05 -2.25
C GLY A 67 -11.76 2.23 -0.74
N ALA A 68 -11.59 3.45 -0.22
CA ALA A 68 -11.69 3.73 1.21
C ALA A 68 -13.11 3.44 1.73
N GLN A 69 -14.13 3.89 0.99
CA GLN A 69 -15.50 3.60 1.36
C GLN A 69 -15.83 2.11 1.30
N ALA A 70 -15.43 1.39 0.25
CA ALA A 70 -15.65 -0.05 0.10
C ALA A 70 -14.85 -0.88 1.12
N PHE A 71 -13.70 -0.38 1.58
CA PHE A 71 -12.88 -1.05 2.59
C PHE A 71 -13.54 -0.97 3.98
N PHE A 72 -14.06 0.20 4.37
CA PHE A 72 -14.59 0.46 5.71
C PHE A 72 -16.12 0.36 5.84
N CYS A 73 -16.87 0.66 4.78
CA CYS A 73 -18.32 0.46 4.72
C CYS A 73 -18.61 -0.93 4.15
N THR A 74 -18.73 -1.93 5.03
CA THR A 74 -19.54 -3.11 4.73
C THR A 74 -21.00 -2.67 4.61
N ALA A 75 -21.56 -2.71 3.40
CA ALA A 75 -22.99 -2.66 3.23
C ALA A 75 -23.63 -3.77 4.08
N HIS A 76 -24.58 -3.37 4.94
CA HIS A 76 -25.31 -4.24 5.86
C HIS A 76 -26.38 -5.04 5.12
#